data_AF-A0A8N4ICM9-F1
#
_entry.id   AF-A0A8N4ICM9-F1
#
_cell.length_a   1.000
_cell.length_b   1.000
_cell.length_c   1.000
_cell.angle_alpha   90.00
_cell.angle_beta   90.00
_cell.angle_gamma   90.00
#
_symmetry.space_group_name_H-M   'P 1'
#
loop_
_entity.id
_entity.type
_entity.pdbx_description
1 polymer ?
#
loop_
_entity_poly.entity_id
_entity_poly.type
_entity_poly.pdbx_seq_one_letter_code
_entity_poly.pdbx_strand_id
1 'polypeptide(L)'
;MRAEGSLASDRELASERSRPSSERSTKRQRSSESMTTRVQMLFETCREVFADGQAGNVPSPEDVDRLRFVLDNMNALDVGLAESMPYFRNIESGGTPPRITYLHLCECDNFSIGIFCFPPSGVIPLHNHPGMTVFSKLLFGSLHIKSYDWVDIPQDSNYAIIPAHFQPPGVRLAKVKTDAIFTAPCETSVLYPADGGNMHRFSARTSCAVLDVLGPPYSDSEGRPCTYYNDFPLATFPAAVVAPGEDEDYAWLEEREKPDDFIVVGARYRGPRIVES
;
A
#
# COMPACT_ATOMS: atom_id res chain seq x y z
N MET A 1 -85.14 -14.30 -62.32
CA MET A 1 -84.55 -13.38 -61.33
C MET A 1 -83.20 -12.95 -61.90
N ARG A 2 -83.07 -11.64 -62.21
CA ARG A 2 -81.90 -10.84 -62.65
C ARG A 2 -80.70 -11.49 -63.36
N ALA A 3 -80.40 -10.86 -64.51
CA ALA A 3 -79.45 -11.22 -65.55
C ALA A 3 -78.04 -10.57 -65.38
N GLU A 4 -77.06 -11.33 -65.87
CA GLU A 4 -75.92 -11.04 -66.78
C GLU A 4 -75.21 -9.67 -66.91
N GLY A 5 -73.90 -9.78 -67.19
CA GLY A 5 -73.04 -8.84 -67.94
C GLY A 5 -71.93 -8.21 -67.08
N SER A 6 -70.68 -7.97 -67.52
CA SER A 6 -69.93 -8.25 -68.75
C SER A 6 -68.44 -7.94 -68.49
N LEU A 7 -67.60 -8.56 -69.33
CA LEU A 7 -66.16 -8.44 -69.59
C LEU A 7 -65.55 -7.02 -69.62
N ALA A 8 -64.28 -6.90 -69.22
CA ALA A 8 -63.18 -6.32 -70.04
C ALA A 8 -61.79 -6.65 -69.47
N SER A 9 -60.84 -6.83 -70.38
CA SER A 9 -59.44 -7.24 -70.24
C SER A 9 -58.49 -6.08 -69.93
N ASP A 10 -57.29 -6.37 -69.39
CA ASP A 10 -56.04 -6.24 -70.14
C ASP A 10 -54.81 -6.74 -69.37
N ARG A 11 -53.89 -7.32 -70.13
CA ARG A 11 -52.58 -7.84 -69.73
C ARG A 11 -51.59 -6.68 -69.57
N GLU A 12 -50.67 -6.75 -68.60
CA GLU A 12 -49.26 -6.46 -68.89
C GLU A 12 -48.26 -7.03 -67.85
N LEU A 13 -47.39 -7.90 -68.36
CA LEU A 13 -45.94 -8.04 -68.18
C LEU A 13 -45.27 -8.01 -66.78
N ALA A 14 -44.62 -9.17 -66.52
CA ALA A 14 -43.19 -9.33 -66.22
C ALA A 14 -42.65 -9.30 -64.77
N SER A 15 -42.12 -10.49 -64.43
CA SER A 15 -40.82 -10.79 -63.79
C SER A 15 -40.57 -10.45 -62.32
N GLU A 16 -40.49 -11.54 -61.55
CA GLU A 16 -39.40 -11.93 -60.64
C GLU A 16 -38.85 -10.89 -59.64
N ARG A 17 -39.06 -11.18 -58.34
CA ARG A 17 -37.99 -11.12 -57.33
C ARG A 17 -38.31 -12.00 -56.11
N SER A 18 -37.68 -13.16 -56.15
CA SER A 18 -37.10 -13.97 -55.06
C SER A 18 -37.40 -13.57 -53.60
N ARG A 19 -37.95 -14.52 -52.85
CA ARG A 19 -37.71 -14.68 -51.41
C ARG A 19 -36.30 -15.25 -51.18
N PRO A 20 -35.61 -14.82 -50.11
CA PRO A 20 -35.19 -15.79 -49.09
C PRO A 20 -35.53 -15.26 -47.69
N SER A 21 -36.32 -15.99 -46.90
CA SER A 21 -35.87 -16.93 -45.86
C SER A 21 -35.01 -16.29 -44.76
N SER A 22 -35.68 -16.05 -43.63
CA SER A 22 -35.21 -15.89 -42.25
C SER A 22 -33.72 -16.11 -41.97
N GLU A 23 -33.02 -15.03 -41.63
CA GLU A 23 -31.80 -15.10 -40.83
C GLU A 23 -32.13 -14.76 -39.37
N ARG A 24 -32.04 -15.78 -38.52
CA ARG A 24 -32.06 -15.66 -37.06
C ARG A 24 -30.72 -15.02 -36.66
N SER A 25 -30.72 -13.73 -36.36
CA SER A 25 -29.53 -13.09 -35.80
C SER A 25 -29.33 -13.61 -34.38
N THR A 26 -28.37 -14.52 -34.22
CA THR A 26 -27.80 -14.84 -32.91
C THR A 26 -27.13 -13.58 -32.38
N LYS A 27 -27.87 -12.85 -31.54
CA LYS A 27 -27.31 -11.85 -30.63
C LYS A 27 -26.28 -12.57 -29.77
N ARG A 28 -25.01 -12.58 -30.20
CA ARG A 28 -23.88 -12.81 -29.32
C ARG A 28 -23.97 -11.71 -28.27
N GLN A 29 -24.49 -12.06 -27.09
CA GLN A 29 -24.21 -11.31 -25.87
C GLN A 29 -22.69 -11.29 -25.76
N ARG A 30 -22.07 -10.20 -26.20
CA ARG A 30 -20.78 -9.81 -25.66
C ARG A 30 -21.05 -9.62 -24.17
N SER A 31 -20.66 -10.62 -23.40
CA SER A 31 -20.38 -10.44 -21.98
C SER A 31 -19.58 -9.14 -21.88
N SER A 32 -20.16 -8.15 -21.21
CA SER A 32 -19.39 -7.04 -20.67
C SER A 32 -18.44 -7.71 -19.68
N GLU A 33 -17.23 -8.06 -20.10
CA GLU A 33 -16.13 -8.24 -19.17
C GLU A 33 -16.12 -6.98 -18.31
N SER A 34 -16.59 -7.12 -17.08
CA SER A 34 -16.49 -6.07 -16.08
C SER A 34 -15.01 -5.74 -16.00
N MET A 35 -14.61 -4.56 -16.48
CA MET A 35 -13.23 -4.10 -16.36
C MET A 35 -12.85 -4.18 -14.88
N THR A 36 -11.99 -5.13 -14.52
CA THR A 36 -11.49 -5.30 -13.16
C THR A 36 -10.85 -3.99 -12.73
N THR A 37 -11.29 -3.46 -11.59
CA THR A 37 -10.73 -2.20 -11.06
C THR A 37 -9.30 -2.44 -10.59
N ARG A 38 -8.44 -1.41 -10.59
CA ARG A 38 -7.05 -1.59 -10.10
C ARG A 38 -6.99 -2.06 -8.65
N VAL A 39 -7.93 -1.62 -7.82
CA VAL A 39 -8.03 -2.05 -6.43
C VAL A 39 -8.41 -3.54 -6.32
N GLN A 40 -9.27 -4.03 -7.21
CA GLN A 40 -9.58 -5.46 -7.30
C GLN A 40 -8.36 -6.27 -7.78
N MET A 41 -7.62 -5.77 -8.79
CA MET A 41 -6.38 -6.39 -9.25
C MET A 41 -5.31 -6.44 -8.16
N LEU A 42 -5.19 -5.37 -7.36
CA LEU A 42 -4.31 -5.34 -6.18
C LEU A 42 -4.70 -6.42 -5.18
N PHE A 43 -5.98 -6.51 -4.83
CA PHE A 43 -6.49 -7.52 -3.89
C PHE A 43 -6.23 -8.95 -4.36
N GLU A 44 -6.53 -9.27 -5.62
CA GLU A 44 -6.29 -10.59 -6.21
C GLU A 44 -4.80 -10.94 -6.22
N THR A 45 -3.95 -9.97 -6.56
CA THR A 45 -2.49 -10.15 -6.51
C THR A 45 -2.02 -10.41 -5.09
N CYS A 46 -2.50 -9.66 -4.10
CA CYS A 46 -2.14 -9.87 -2.69
C CYS A 46 -2.54 -11.26 -2.18
N ARG A 47 -3.71 -11.77 -2.59
CA ARG A 47 -4.14 -13.13 -2.22
C ARG A 47 -3.18 -14.21 -2.69
N GLU A 48 -2.62 -14.06 -3.88
CA GLU A 48 -1.67 -15.01 -4.44
C GLU A 48 -0.29 -14.84 -3.81
N VAL A 49 0.20 -13.60 -3.71
CA VAL A 49 1.52 -13.27 -3.16
C VAL A 49 1.66 -13.66 -1.69
N PHE A 50 0.59 -13.50 -0.91
CA PHE A 50 0.55 -13.83 0.52
C PHE A 50 -0.28 -15.09 0.81
N ALA A 51 -0.45 -15.99 -0.16
CA ALA A 51 -1.24 -17.22 0.06
C ALA A 51 -0.74 -18.06 1.25
N ASP A 52 0.59 -18.11 1.43
CA ASP A 52 1.27 -18.77 2.55
C ASP A 52 1.81 -17.76 3.59
N GLY A 53 1.14 -16.61 3.70
CA GLY A 53 1.55 -15.45 4.50
C GLY A 53 1.57 -15.72 6.00
N GLN A 54 2.68 -16.26 6.48
CA GLN A 54 3.01 -16.39 7.91
C GLN A 54 4.09 -15.39 8.30
N ALA A 55 4.17 -15.08 9.59
CA ALA A 55 5.21 -14.20 10.11
C ALA A 55 6.62 -14.71 9.73
N GLY A 56 7.42 -13.83 9.13
CA GLY A 56 8.78 -14.13 8.68
C GLY A 56 8.87 -14.76 7.28
N ASN A 57 7.76 -15.22 6.69
CA ASN A 57 7.74 -15.68 5.31
C ASN A 57 7.77 -14.47 4.38
N VAL A 58 8.85 -14.35 3.61
CA VAL A 58 9.00 -13.31 2.58
C VAL A 58 8.50 -13.86 1.25
N PRO A 59 7.65 -13.13 0.49
CA PRO A 59 7.24 -13.56 -0.84
C PRO A 59 8.43 -13.76 -1.79
N SER A 60 8.24 -14.58 -2.82
CA SER A 60 9.28 -14.79 -3.82
C SER A 60 9.65 -13.47 -4.52
N PRO A 61 10.88 -13.29 -5.04
CA PRO A 61 11.24 -12.08 -5.77
C PRO A 61 10.30 -11.77 -6.95
N GLU A 62 9.82 -12.81 -7.66
CA GLU A 62 8.85 -12.66 -8.74
C GLU A 62 7.50 -12.11 -8.24
N ASP A 63 7.03 -12.60 -7.10
CA ASP A 63 5.81 -12.12 -6.46
C ASP A 63 5.94 -10.70 -5.91
N VAL A 64 7.11 -10.35 -5.34
CA VAL A 64 7.44 -8.98 -4.93
C VAL A 64 7.38 -8.06 -6.15
N ASP A 65 8.05 -8.40 -7.25
CA ASP A 65 8.06 -7.60 -8.47
C ASP A 65 6.66 -7.45 -9.06
N ARG A 66 5.86 -8.51 -9.03
CA ARG A 66 4.48 -8.51 -9.50
C ARG A 66 3.58 -7.58 -8.69
N LEU A 67 3.62 -7.66 -7.36
CA LEU A 67 2.84 -6.77 -6.50
C LEU A 67 3.32 -5.32 -6.58
N ARG A 68 4.64 -5.12 -6.63
CA ARG A 68 5.26 -3.81 -6.84
C ARG A 68 4.78 -3.20 -8.15
N PHE A 69 4.76 -3.98 -9.24
CA PHE A 69 4.28 -3.52 -10.54
C PHE A 69 2.82 -3.07 -10.50
N VAL A 70 1.94 -3.81 -9.81
CA VAL A 70 0.53 -3.43 -9.66
C VAL A 70 0.43 -2.08 -8.93
N LEU A 71 1.09 -1.94 -7.77
CA LEU A 71 1.10 -0.71 -6.97
C LEU A 71 1.74 0.47 -7.74
N ASP A 72 2.77 0.20 -8.53
CA ASP A 72 3.46 1.25 -9.28
C ASP A 72 2.60 1.92 -10.33
N ASN A 73 1.62 1.19 -10.85
CA ASN A 73 0.66 1.67 -11.82
C ASN A 73 -0.64 2.20 -11.19
N MET A 74 -0.73 2.30 -9.86
CA MET A 74 -1.89 2.90 -9.15
C MET A 74 -1.68 4.39 -8.86
N ASN A 75 -2.78 5.13 -8.87
CA ASN A 75 -2.85 6.53 -8.45
C ASN A 75 -4.03 6.77 -7.48
N ALA A 76 -4.14 8.00 -6.97
CA ALA A 76 -5.17 8.38 -6.00
C ALA A 76 -6.62 8.13 -6.48
N LEU A 77 -6.92 8.31 -7.77
CA LEU A 77 -8.27 8.12 -8.30
C LEU A 77 -8.68 6.65 -8.33
N ASP A 78 -7.72 5.74 -8.52
CA ASP A 78 -7.97 4.30 -8.53
C ASP A 78 -8.52 3.81 -7.18
N VAL A 79 -8.12 4.45 -6.08
CA VAL A 79 -8.63 4.22 -4.72
C VAL A 79 -9.69 5.24 -4.28
N GLY A 80 -10.24 6.00 -5.23
CA GLY A 80 -11.33 6.96 -4.97
C GLY A 80 -10.94 8.13 -4.07
N LEU A 81 -9.66 8.51 -4.01
CA LEU A 81 -9.19 9.67 -3.27
C LEU A 81 -9.12 10.92 -4.15
N ALA A 82 -9.39 12.06 -3.52
CA ALA A 82 -9.16 13.38 -4.09
C ALA A 82 -8.46 14.25 -3.04
N GLU A 83 -7.46 15.03 -3.44
CA GLU A 83 -6.68 15.90 -2.53
C GLU A 83 -7.55 16.92 -1.78
N SER A 84 -8.72 17.25 -2.33
CA SER A 84 -9.70 18.15 -1.73
C SER A 84 -10.46 17.53 -0.55
N MET A 85 -10.34 16.23 -0.29
CA MET A 85 -11.02 15.55 0.81
C MET A 85 -10.60 16.10 2.18
N PRO A 86 -11.50 16.07 3.18
CA PRO A 86 -11.24 16.63 4.50
C PRO A 86 -10.08 15.93 5.24
N TYR A 87 -9.76 14.67 4.90
CA TYR A 87 -8.68 13.88 5.49
C TYR A 87 -7.31 14.54 5.37
N PHE A 88 -7.14 15.40 4.37
CA PHE A 88 -5.88 16.03 4.00
C PHE A 88 -5.72 17.45 4.56
N ARG A 89 -6.64 17.89 5.42
CA ARG A 89 -6.66 19.25 5.98
C ARG A 89 -6.41 19.20 7.47
N ASN A 90 -5.63 20.17 7.96
CA ASN A 90 -5.56 20.43 9.38
C ASN A 90 -6.76 21.29 9.78
N ILE A 91 -7.87 20.66 10.16
CA ILE A 91 -9.15 21.33 10.41
C ILE A 91 -9.14 22.08 11.76
N GLU A 92 -8.23 21.72 12.66
CA GLU A 92 -8.19 22.26 14.01
C GLU A 92 -7.15 23.38 14.12
N SER A 93 -7.62 24.62 14.02
CA SER A 93 -6.84 25.82 14.31
C SER A 93 -6.65 25.94 15.83
N GLY A 94 -5.47 25.60 16.37
CA GLY A 94 -5.19 25.85 17.79
C GLY A 94 -4.21 24.92 18.49
N GLY A 95 -3.07 24.60 17.87
CA GLY A 95 -2.01 23.84 18.54
C GLY A 95 -2.32 22.35 18.77
N THR A 96 -3.45 21.83 18.26
CA THR A 96 -3.72 20.39 18.29
C THR A 96 -2.85 19.66 17.24
N PRO A 97 -2.32 18.47 17.58
CA PRO A 97 -1.54 17.67 16.65
C PRO A 97 -2.34 17.30 15.39
N PRO A 98 -1.72 17.29 14.19
CA PRO A 98 -2.41 16.88 12.98
C PRO A 98 -2.89 15.43 13.08
N ARG A 99 -4.17 15.19 12.76
CA ARG A 99 -4.79 13.87 12.84
C ARG A 99 -4.64 13.12 11.52
N ILE A 100 -4.07 11.93 11.56
CA ILE A 100 -3.96 11.06 10.37
C ILE A 100 -5.25 10.26 10.24
N THR A 101 -5.80 10.20 9.03
CA THR A 101 -6.98 9.36 8.76
C THR A 101 -6.54 8.02 8.16
N TYR A 102 -7.00 6.91 8.73
CA TYR A 102 -6.79 5.57 8.17
C TYR A 102 -8.05 5.10 7.44
N LEU A 103 -7.89 4.71 6.18
CA LEU A 103 -8.93 4.08 5.37
C LEU A 103 -8.60 2.60 5.24
N HIS A 104 -9.42 1.78 5.88
CA HIS A 104 -9.32 0.33 5.77
C HIS A 104 -9.99 -0.14 4.48
N LEU A 105 -9.26 -0.86 3.62
CA LEU A 105 -9.80 -1.40 2.36
C LEU A 105 -10.22 -2.86 2.54
N CYS A 106 -9.32 -3.70 3.04
CA CYS A 106 -9.58 -5.10 3.39
C CYS A 106 -8.51 -5.65 4.34
N GLU A 107 -8.84 -6.74 5.02
CA GLU A 107 -7.92 -7.49 5.87
C GLU A 107 -8.37 -8.94 5.97
N CYS A 108 -7.38 -9.83 5.92
CA CYS A 108 -7.50 -11.24 6.27
C CYS A 108 -6.26 -11.65 7.09
N ASP A 109 -6.20 -12.91 7.52
CA ASP A 109 -5.11 -13.42 8.34
C ASP A 109 -3.73 -13.26 7.67
N ASN A 110 -3.69 -13.28 6.34
CA ASN A 110 -2.44 -13.28 5.57
C ASN A 110 -1.96 -11.90 5.12
N PHE A 111 -2.87 -10.94 4.93
CA PHE A 111 -2.50 -9.58 4.52
C PHE A 111 -3.59 -8.55 4.87
N SER A 112 -3.19 -7.28 4.91
CA SER A 112 -4.11 -6.15 4.98
C SER A 112 -3.77 -5.08 3.94
N ILE A 113 -4.78 -4.33 3.51
CA ILE A 113 -4.63 -3.18 2.62
C ILE A 113 -5.28 -1.97 3.30
N GLY A 114 -4.49 -0.91 3.46
CA GLY A 114 -4.94 0.32 4.10
C GLY A 114 -4.31 1.56 3.48
N ILE A 115 -4.96 2.71 3.69
CA ILE A 115 -4.42 3.99 3.25
C ILE A 115 -4.32 4.95 4.43
N PHE A 116 -3.13 5.50 4.65
CA PHE A 116 -2.91 6.61 5.55
C PHE A 116 -3.02 7.93 4.79
N CYS A 117 -3.97 8.75 5.19
CA CYS A 117 -4.19 10.09 4.68
C CYS A 117 -3.60 11.10 5.67
N PHE A 118 -2.56 11.80 5.22
CA PHE A 118 -1.82 12.76 6.04
C PHE A 118 -2.27 14.20 5.71
N PRO A 119 -2.67 14.99 6.70
CA PRO A 119 -2.57 16.44 6.59
C PRO A 119 -1.08 16.87 6.58
N PRO A 120 -0.76 18.11 6.15
CA PRO A 120 0.60 18.63 6.25
C PRO A 120 1.10 18.57 7.69
N SER A 121 2.37 18.21 7.88
CA SER A 121 3.00 17.98 9.19
C SER A 121 2.47 16.77 9.98
N GLY A 122 1.56 15.96 9.43
CA GLY A 122 1.20 14.68 10.03
C GLY A 122 2.39 13.73 10.12
N VAL A 123 2.53 13.01 11.23
CA VAL A 123 3.64 12.10 11.48
C VAL A 123 3.11 10.74 11.94
N ILE A 124 3.58 9.67 11.32
CA ILE A 124 3.58 8.34 11.95
C ILE A 124 4.95 8.19 12.63
N PRO A 125 5.00 8.10 13.97
CA PRO A 125 6.26 7.98 14.72
C PRO A 125 7.08 6.77 14.28
N LEU A 126 8.36 6.75 14.64
CA LEU A 126 9.24 5.62 14.32
C LEU A 126 8.68 4.34 14.95
N HIS A 127 8.44 3.31 14.12
CA HIS A 127 7.87 2.03 14.54
C HIS A 127 8.41 0.86 13.69
N ASN A 128 8.30 -0.37 14.19
CA ASN A 128 8.73 -1.60 13.50
C ASN A 128 7.59 -2.39 12.84
N HIS A 129 7.95 -3.40 12.05
CA HIS A 129 7.04 -4.33 11.38
C HIS A 129 7.50 -5.78 11.60
N PRO A 130 7.32 -6.36 12.81
CA PRO A 130 7.94 -7.62 13.20
C PRO A 130 7.43 -8.80 12.37
N GLY A 131 8.32 -9.42 11.59
CA GLY A 131 8.00 -10.58 10.77
C GLY A 131 7.14 -10.26 9.54
N MET A 132 7.06 -8.99 9.13
CA MET A 132 6.19 -8.56 8.03
C MET A 132 7.01 -8.14 6.81
N THR A 133 6.45 -8.34 5.62
CA THR A 133 6.85 -7.65 4.39
C THR A 133 5.80 -6.58 4.11
N VAL A 134 6.23 -5.33 3.89
CA VAL A 134 5.31 -4.21 3.67
C VAL A 134 5.66 -3.49 2.37
N PHE A 135 4.64 -3.29 1.54
CA PHE A 135 4.71 -2.51 0.31
C PHE A 135 4.02 -1.17 0.56
N SER A 136 4.73 -0.07 0.29
CA SER A 136 4.22 1.28 0.52
C SER A 136 4.30 2.12 -0.75
N LYS A 137 3.16 2.67 -1.16
CA LYS A 137 3.04 3.53 -2.35
C LYS A 137 2.54 4.92 -1.96
N LEU A 138 3.37 5.93 -2.20
CA LEU A 138 2.96 7.34 -2.11
C LEU A 138 2.10 7.70 -3.33
N LEU A 139 0.79 7.84 -3.14
CA LEU A 139 -0.17 8.07 -4.22
C LEU A 139 -0.14 9.53 -4.72
N PHE A 140 0.13 10.48 -3.83
CA PHE A 140 0.36 11.90 -4.13
C PHE A 140 1.06 12.61 -2.96
N GLY A 141 1.57 13.81 -3.21
CA GLY A 141 2.20 14.67 -2.20
C GLY A 141 3.67 14.35 -1.94
N SER A 142 4.22 14.90 -0.86
CA SER A 142 5.60 14.74 -0.44
C SER A 142 5.72 14.25 1.01
N LEU A 143 6.53 13.23 1.22
CA LEU A 143 6.72 12.55 2.49
C LEU A 143 8.22 12.42 2.79
N HIS A 144 8.64 12.84 3.98
CA HIS A 144 9.96 12.50 4.49
C HIS A 144 9.90 11.13 5.15
N ILE A 145 10.78 10.23 4.72
CA ILE A 145 10.90 8.88 5.24
C ILE A 145 12.29 8.76 5.86
N LYS A 146 12.31 8.36 7.14
CA LYS A 146 13.54 7.96 7.83
C LYS A 146 13.37 6.51 8.28
N SER A 147 14.27 5.62 7.86
CA SER A 147 14.17 4.18 8.14
C SER A 147 15.49 3.54 8.54
N TYR A 148 15.39 2.39 9.21
CA TYR A 148 16.50 1.68 9.81
C TYR A 148 16.27 0.17 9.77
N ASP A 149 17.37 -0.58 9.78
CA ASP A 149 17.38 -2.00 10.15
C ASP A 149 18.32 -2.22 11.33
N TRP A 150 18.06 -3.27 12.10
CA TRP A 150 18.93 -3.63 13.21
C TRP A 150 20.30 -4.05 12.69
N VAL A 151 21.35 -3.70 13.44
CA VAL A 151 22.68 -4.26 13.17
C VAL A 151 22.72 -5.68 13.71
N ASP A 152 22.95 -6.65 12.82
CA ASP A 152 23.31 -8.00 13.21
C ASP A 152 24.76 -8.01 13.68
N ILE A 153 24.97 -8.29 14.97
CA ILE A 153 26.30 -8.48 15.55
C ILE A 153 26.53 -9.99 15.63
N PRO A 154 27.34 -10.61 14.74
CA PRO A 154 27.64 -12.03 14.83
C PRO A 154 28.35 -12.34 16.15
N GLN A 155 27.97 -13.41 16.82
CA GLN A 155 28.55 -13.78 18.13
C GLN A 155 30.04 -14.19 18.05
N ASP A 156 30.54 -14.56 16.86
CA ASP A 156 31.88 -15.15 16.66
C ASP A 156 32.86 -14.27 15.86
N SER A 157 32.49 -13.03 15.51
CA SER A 157 33.38 -12.16 14.76
C SER A 157 34.35 -11.41 15.67
N ASN A 158 35.65 -11.61 15.43
CA ASN A 158 36.75 -10.74 15.93
C ASN A 158 36.67 -9.28 15.41
N TYR A 159 35.57 -8.91 14.75
CA TYR A 159 35.27 -7.54 14.36
C TYR A 159 34.71 -6.81 15.59
N ALA A 160 35.58 -6.03 16.21
CA ALA A 160 35.28 -5.14 17.33
C ALA A 160 34.33 -3.99 16.91
N ILE A 161 33.07 -4.30 16.59
CA ILE A 161 32.08 -3.26 16.25
C ILE A 161 31.40 -2.74 17.53
N ILE A 162 31.08 -3.62 18.47
CA ILE A 162 30.76 -3.28 19.86
C ILE A 162 31.12 -4.53 20.67
N PRO A 163 32.06 -4.51 21.63
CA PRO A 163 32.16 -5.62 22.55
C PRO A 163 30.79 -5.74 23.22
N ALA A 164 30.15 -6.92 23.19
CA ALA A 164 28.79 -7.16 23.69
C ALA A 164 28.53 -6.63 25.13
N HIS A 165 29.60 -6.29 25.85
CA HIS A 165 29.64 -5.63 27.15
C HIS A 165 29.33 -4.12 27.15
N PHE A 166 29.07 -3.47 26.00
CA PHE A 166 28.95 -2.01 25.90
C PHE A 166 27.62 -1.49 25.33
N GLN A 167 26.63 -2.33 24.99
CA GLN A 167 25.30 -1.79 24.67
C GLN A 167 24.66 -1.19 25.94
N PRO A 168 24.30 0.10 25.95
CA PRO A 168 23.58 0.66 27.09
C PRO A 168 22.25 -0.09 27.28
N PRO A 169 21.81 -0.34 28.53
CA PRO A 169 20.54 -0.99 28.77
C PRO A 169 19.38 -0.23 28.11
N GLY A 170 18.51 -0.95 27.39
CA GLY A 170 17.30 -0.38 26.79
C GLY A 170 17.46 0.24 25.40
N VAL A 171 18.68 0.30 24.84
CA VAL A 171 18.91 0.80 23.48
C VAL A 171 19.59 -0.25 22.59
N ARG A 172 19.26 -0.24 21.30
CA ARG A 172 19.85 -1.14 20.31
C ARG A 172 20.36 -0.37 19.10
N LEU A 173 21.51 -0.77 18.57
CA LEU A 173 22.12 -0.15 17.40
C LEU A 173 21.35 -0.54 16.13
N ALA A 174 21.07 0.46 15.29
CA ALA A 174 20.43 0.30 13.99
C ALA A 174 21.21 1.07 12.92
N LYS A 175 21.20 0.53 11.70
CA LYS A 175 21.76 1.17 10.51
C LYS A 175 20.67 1.96 9.79
N VAL A 176 20.94 3.21 9.47
CA VAL A 176 20.08 4.06 8.62
C VAL A 176 20.02 3.46 7.22
N LYS A 177 18.79 3.30 6.70
CA LYS A 177 18.52 2.78 5.36
C LYS A 177 17.98 3.84 4.42
N THR A 178 17.27 4.83 4.95
CA THR A 178 16.74 5.96 4.21
C THR A 178 16.62 7.15 5.14
N ASP A 179 16.99 8.33 4.66
CA ASP A 179 16.68 9.61 5.29
C ASP A 179 16.47 10.65 4.17
N ALA A 180 15.29 10.63 3.56
CA ALA A 180 15.04 11.37 2.32
C ALA A 180 13.58 11.80 2.15
N ILE A 181 13.38 12.84 1.33
CA ILE A 181 12.05 13.29 0.92
C ILE A 181 11.67 12.62 -0.40
N PHE A 182 10.55 11.92 -0.40
CA PHE A 182 9.93 11.33 -1.58
C PHE A 182 8.76 12.22 -2.02
N THR A 183 8.63 12.45 -3.32
CA THR A 183 7.52 13.21 -3.92
C THR A 183 6.89 12.37 -5.02
N ALA A 184 5.57 12.23 -5.00
CA ALA A 184 4.87 11.51 -6.05
C ALA A 184 4.94 12.27 -7.40
N PRO A 185 5.01 11.56 -8.55
CA PRO A 185 5.05 10.10 -8.66
C PRO A 185 6.42 9.53 -8.25
N CYS A 186 6.41 8.49 -7.43
CA CYS A 186 7.59 7.71 -7.08
C CYS A 186 7.27 6.21 -7.13
N GLU A 187 8.31 5.38 -7.16
CA GLU A 187 8.16 3.93 -7.08
C GLU A 187 7.66 3.49 -5.69
N THR A 188 7.09 2.30 -5.63
CA THR A 188 6.68 1.61 -4.41
C THR A 188 7.92 1.17 -3.66
N SER A 189 8.00 1.50 -2.37
CA SER A 189 9.04 0.97 -1.48
C SER A 189 8.60 -0.36 -0.89
N VAL A 190 9.56 -1.24 -0.61
CA VAL A 190 9.32 -2.53 0.04
C VAL A 190 10.28 -2.65 1.21
N LEU A 191 9.74 -2.97 2.38
CA LEU A 191 10.52 -3.41 3.54
C LEU A 191 10.25 -4.88 3.82
N TYR A 192 11.23 -5.52 4.46
CA TYR A 192 11.24 -6.93 4.82
C TYR A 192 11.38 -7.08 6.34
N PRO A 193 11.26 -8.29 6.91
CA PRO A 193 11.36 -8.50 8.35
C PRO A 193 12.69 -8.01 8.98
N ALA A 194 13.78 -7.98 8.23
CA ALA A 194 15.11 -7.59 8.71
C ALA A 194 15.95 -6.80 7.67
N ASP A 195 15.33 -6.30 6.61
CA ASP A 195 16.01 -5.47 5.61
C ASP A 195 15.02 -4.48 4.95
N GLY A 196 15.53 -3.48 4.23
CA GLY A 196 14.73 -2.47 3.54
C GLY A 196 14.18 -1.37 4.46
N GLY A 197 14.62 -1.32 5.72
CA GLY A 197 14.19 -0.32 6.69
C GLY A 197 12.94 -0.74 7.47
N ASN A 198 12.98 -1.91 8.15
CA ASN A 198 11.86 -2.45 8.92
C ASN A 198 11.35 -1.47 9.99
N MET A 199 12.23 -0.66 10.57
CA MET A 199 11.83 0.45 11.42
C MET A 199 11.75 1.71 10.58
N HIS A 200 10.61 2.40 10.56
CA HIS A 200 10.49 3.64 9.79
C HIS A 200 9.58 4.69 10.42
N ARG A 201 9.81 5.94 10.02
CA ARG A 201 9.01 7.11 10.39
C ARG A 201 8.58 7.82 9.11
N PHE A 202 7.30 8.19 9.07
CA PHE A 202 6.72 9.00 8.01
C PHE A 202 6.41 10.40 8.53
N SER A 203 6.90 11.43 7.83
CA SER A 203 6.64 12.84 8.17
C SER A 203 6.17 13.62 6.93
N ALA A 204 4.90 13.98 6.91
CA ALA A 204 4.26 14.64 5.78
C ALA A 204 4.77 16.07 5.59
N ARG A 205 5.34 16.35 4.41
CA ARG A 205 5.77 17.71 4.01
C ARG A 205 4.64 18.50 3.38
N THR A 206 3.81 17.82 2.60
CA THR A 206 2.53 18.31 2.10
C THR A 206 1.41 17.40 2.61
N SER A 207 0.17 17.69 2.25
CA SER A 207 -0.85 16.65 2.29
C SER A 207 -0.42 15.49 1.38
N CYS A 208 -0.56 14.26 1.85
CA CYS A 208 -0.20 13.07 1.08
C CYS A 208 -1.07 11.87 1.45
N ALA A 209 -1.08 10.88 0.58
CA ALA A 209 -1.72 9.59 0.84
C ALA A 209 -0.72 8.46 0.57
N VAL A 210 -0.59 7.55 1.54
CA VAL A 210 0.26 6.37 1.45
C VAL A 210 -0.63 5.14 1.48
N LEU A 211 -0.60 4.35 0.41
CA LEU A 211 -1.24 3.04 0.32
C LEU A 211 -0.25 1.99 0.79
N ASP A 212 -0.62 1.27 1.84
CA ASP A 212 0.18 0.19 2.42
C ASP A 212 -0.50 -1.17 2.21
N VAL A 213 0.32 -2.16 1.86
CA VAL A 213 -0.03 -3.59 1.89
C VAL A 213 0.90 -4.28 2.87
N LEU A 214 0.34 -4.85 3.94
CA LEU A 214 1.09 -5.55 4.98
C LEU A 214 0.85 -7.05 4.86
N GLY A 215 1.91 -7.85 4.82
CA GLY A 215 1.82 -9.31 4.83
C GLY A 215 2.80 -9.96 5.82
N PRO A 216 2.32 -10.62 6.88
CA PRO A 216 0.96 -10.53 7.46
C PRO A 216 0.69 -9.18 8.14
N PRO A 217 -0.56 -8.88 8.57
CA PRO A 217 -0.83 -7.72 9.42
C PRO A 217 -0.26 -7.90 10.84
N TYR A 218 -0.23 -6.79 11.58
CA TYR A 218 0.05 -6.80 13.02
C TYR A 218 -0.94 -7.70 13.78
N SER A 219 -0.47 -8.34 14.86
CA SER A 219 -1.31 -9.18 15.71
C SER A 219 -0.64 -9.36 17.07
N ASP A 220 -1.21 -8.76 18.12
CA ASP A 220 -0.67 -8.88 19.48
C ASP A 220 -0.70 -10.34 19.97
N SER A 221 -1.78 -11.07 19.65
CA SER A 221 -1.94 -12.49 20.03
C SER A 221 -0.94 -13.42 19.35
N GLU A 222 -0.40 -13.02 18.20
CA GLU A 222 0.60 -13.80 17.46
C GLU A 222 2.01 -13.21 17.60
N GLY A 223 2.24 -12.34 18.58
CA GLY A 223 3.56 -11.80 18.89
C GLY A 223 4.09 -10.80 17.87
N ARG A 224 3.21 -10.12 17.13
CA ARG A 224 3.54 -9.06 16.18
C ARG A 224 2.93 -7.70 16.60
N PRO A 225 3.27 -7.17 17.79
CA PRO A 225 2.83 -5.83 18.18
C PRO A 225 3.57 -4.75 17.38
N CYS A 226 2.91 -3.63 17.13
CA CYS A 226 3.59 -2.43 16.64
C CYS A 226 4.34 -1.78 17.81
N THR A 227 5.68 -1.75 17.73
CA THR A 227 6.54 -1.14 18.76
C THR A 227 7.06 0.21 18.25
N TYR A 228 7.08 1.22 19.12
CA TYR A 228 7.57 2.57 18.79
C TYR A 228 8.95 2.81 19.37
N TYR A 229 9.72 3.69 18.72
CA TYR A 229 11.10 3.98 19.11
C TYR A 229 11.42 5.48 19.16
N ASN A 230 12.32 5.87 20.05
CA ASN A 230 13.12 7.09 19.91
C ASN A 230 14.40 6.75 19.13
N ASP A 231 14.85 7.65 18.25
CA ASP A 231 16.17 7.56 17.63
C ASP A 231 17.13 8.60 18.21
N PHE A 232 18.36 8.17 18.48
CA PHE A 232 19.45 9.01 18.96
C PHE A 232 20.66 8.89 18.03
N PRO A 233 21.39 9.99 17.78
CA PRO A 233 22.66 9.94 17.07
C PRO A 233 23.62 8.92 17.69
N LEU A 234 24.46 8.29 16.86
CA LEU A 234 25.48 7.34 17.33
C LEU A 234 26.33 7.89 18.49
N ALA A 235 26.72 9.17 18.39
CA ALA A 235 27.55 9.87 19.36
C ALA A 235 26.88 10.11 20.73
N THR A 236 25.57 9.86 20.88
CA THR A 236 24.86 10.06 22.15
C THR A 236 25.34 9.10 23.24
N PHE A 237 25.75 7.88 22.87
CA PHE A 237 26.22 6.87 23.82
C PHE A 237 27.71 6.57 23.59
N PRO A 238 28.62 6.83 24.55
CA PRO A 238 30.09 6.74 24.38
C PRO A 238 30.65 5.33 24.10
N ALA A 239 29.78 4.34 23.97
CA ALA A 239 30.10 2.93 23.82
C ALA A 239 30.40 2.49 22.37
N ALA A 240 30.04 3.30 21.37
CA ALA A 240 30.25 2.97 19.98
C ALA A 240 31.63 3.44 19.51
N VAL A 241 32.55 2.50 19.31
CA VAL A 241 33.72 2.73 18.46
C VAL A 241 33.36 2.17 17.09
N VAL A 242 32.75 2.98 16.24
CA VAL A 242 32.61 2.64 14.82
C VAL A 242 33.93 3.02 14.13
N ALA A 243 34.36 2.22 13.15
CA ALA A 243 35.60 2.50 12.43
C ALA A 243 35.52 3.90 11.76
N PRO A 244 36.63 4.66 11.69
CA PRO A 244 36.60 6.01 11.12
C PRO A 244 36.11 5.98 9.66
N GLY A 245 34.96 6.59 9.39
CA GLY A 245 34.37 6.69 8.04
C GLY A 245 32.91 6.23 7.90
N GLU A 246 32.30 5.65 8.94
CA GLU A 246 30.93 5.12 8.90
C GLU A 246 29.95 5.78 9.92
N ASP A 247 30.31 6.91 10.53
CA ASP A 247 29.54 7.50 11.65
C ASP A 247 28.14 8.05 11.28
N GLU A 248 27.90 8.42 10.02
CA GLU A 248 26.63 9.05 9.60
C GLU A 248 25.50 8.04 9.33
N ASP A 249 25.81 6.74 9.26
CA ASP A 249 24.87 5.70 8.83
C ASP A 249 24.29 4.88 10.00
N TYR A 250 24.53 5.25 11.26
CA TYR A 250 24.02 4.51 12.42
C TYR A 250 23.31 5.39 13.44
N ALA A 251 22.37 4.79 14.16
CA ALA A 251 21.64 5.40 15.25
C ALA A 251 21.35 4.38 16.36
N TRP A 252 21.10 4.89 17.57
CA TRP A 252 20.58 4.10 18.67
C TRP A 252 19.06 4.22 18.71
N LEU A 253 18.36 3.10 18.76
CA LEU A 253 16.91 3.09 18.95
C LEU A 253 16.58 2.60 20.35
N GLU A 254 15.69 3.33 21.03
CA GLU A 254 15.16 3.01 22.34
C GLU A 254 13.65 2.78 22.22
N GLU A 255 13.14 1.67 22.74
CA GLU A 255 11.70 1.42 22.78
C GLU A 255 10.98 2.47 23.62
N ARG A 256 9.80 2.88 23.17
CA ARG A 256 8.95 3.84 23.87
C ARG A 256 7.48 3.47 23.79
N GLU A 257 6.72 4.01 24.73
CA GLU A 257 5.26 4.08 24.63
C GLU A 257 4.84 4.85 23.36
N LYS A 258 3.68 4.46 22.82
CA LYS A 258 3.03 5.20 21.74
C LYS A 258 2.86 6.67 22.15
N PRO A 259 3.29 7.65 21.33
CA PRO A 259 3.12 9.06 21.66
C PRO A 259 1.63 9.46 21.79
N ASP A 260 1.28 10.23 22.83
CA ASP A 260 -0.09 10.70 23.07
C ASP A 260 -0.60 11.65 21.97
N ASP A 261 0.31 12.36 21.31
CA ASP A 261 0.03 13.27 20.20
C ASP A 261 -0.09 12.55 18.85
N PHE A 262 0.19 11.24 18.80
CA PHE A 262 -0.01 10.41 17.62
C PHE A 262 -1.46 9.91 17.52
N ILE A 263 -2.26 10.68 16.78
CA ILE A 263 -3.70 10.43 16.62
C ILE A 263 -3.99 9.88 15.21
N VAL A 264 -4.48 8.64 15.17
CA VAL A 264 -5.01 8.00 13.95
C VAL A 264 -6.51 7.79 14.12
N VAL A 265 -7.28 8.17 13.10
CA VAL A 265 -8.74 8.09 13.10
C VAL A 265 -9.18 7.23 11.93
N GLY A 266 -9.97 6.19 12.19
CA GLY A 266 -10.57 5.39 11.15
C GLY A 266 -11.67 6.15 10.40
N ALA A 267 -11.69 6.04 9.07
CA ALA A 267 -12.81 6.46 8.25
C ALA A 267 -13.19 5.38 7.21
N ARG A 268 -14.45 5.38 6.80
CA ARG A 268 -14.97 4.42 5.84
C ARG A 268 -14.37 4.69 4.46
N TYR A 269 -13.77 3.67 3.86
CA TYR A 269 -13.36 3.67 2.46
C TYR A 269 -14.57 3.78 1.52
N ARG A 270 -14.48 4.66 0.51
CA ARG A 270 -15.57 5.00 -0.43
C ARG A 270 -15.17 4.87 -1.90
N GLY A 271 -13.98 4.36 -2.18
CA GLY A 271 -13.53 4.10 -3.54
C GLY A 271 -14.18 2.85 -4.17
N PRO A 272 -13.66 2.38 -5.31
CA PRO A 272 -14.13 1.15 -5.95
C PRO A 272 -14.13 -0.04 -4.97
N ARG A 273 -15.23 -0.80 -4.96
CA ARG A 273 -15.43 -1.92 -4.03
C ARG A 273 -14.52 -3.10 -4.38
N ILE A 274 -13.95 -3.71 -3.36
CA ILE A 274 -13.33 -5.04 -3.44
C ILE A 274 -14.44 -6.09 -3.33
N VAL A 275 -14.38 -7.10 -4.18
CA VAL A 275 -15.24 -8.29 -4.14
C VAL A 275 -14.38 -9.45 -3.69
N GLU A 276 -14.65 -9.94 -2.48
CA GLU A 276 -14.06 -11.14 -1.93
C GLU A 276 -14.87 -12.34 -2.43
N SER A 277 -14.30 -13.10 -3.37
CA SER A 277 -14.89 -14.33 -3.92
C SER A 277 -14.23 -15.58 -3.36
#